data_AF-A0A1F8M4K6-F1
#
_entry.id   AF-A0A1F8M4K6-F1
#
_cell.length_a   1.000
_cell.length_b   1.000
_cell.length_c   1.000
_cell.angle_alpha   90.00
_cell.angle_beta   90.00
_cell.angle_gamma   90.00
#
_symmetry.space_group_name_H-M   'P 1'
#
loop_
_entity.id
_entity.type
_entity.pdbx_description
1 polymer ?
#
loop_
_entity_poly.entity_id
_entity_poly.type
_entity_poly.pdbx_seq_one_letter_code
_entity_poly.pdbx_strand_id
1 'polypeptide(L)'
;MGEGQSVIKKLFDWTPRDIAYWEKIRLRGLWYFIGWYGVVITGGLLFLLFGLVTFFGWLIQVWDTQPATTGFIFLGVKLVFVALVCLVAGIANSLVTWAVEERLYRKYKSHLG
;
A
#
# COMPACT_ATOMS: atom_id res chain seq x y z
N MET A 1 13.32 -23.57 20.86
CA MET A 1 12.30 -22.88 20.05
C MET A 1 11.47 -21.98 20.98
N GLY A 2 11.84 -20.72 21.19
CA GLY A 2 11.14 -19.90 22.21
C GLY A 2 11.41 -18.39 22.19
N GLU A 3 12.50 -17.92 21.59
CA GLU A 3 12.83 -16.49 21.60
C GLU A 3 12.30 -15.73 20.38
N GLY A 4 12.33 -16.33 19.18
CA GLY A 4 11.80 -15.68 17.97
C GLY A 4 10.29 -15.39 18.03
N GLN A 5 9.50 -16.29 18.63
CA GLN A 5 8.07 -16.06 18.83
C GLN A 5 7.79 -14.94 19.84
N SER A 6 8.61 -14.78 20.88
CA SER A 6 8.39 -13.74 21.90
C SER A 6 8.75 -12.34 21.39
N VAL A 7 9.74 -12.22 20.50
CA VAL A 7 10.10 -10.96 19.83
C VAL A 7 9.03 -10.54 18.82
N ILE A 8 8.50 -11.48 18.02
CA ILE A 8 7.35 -11.22 17.13
C ILE A 8 6.11 -10.84 17.96
N LYS A 9 5.89 -11.49 19.10
CA LYS A 9 4.77 -11.19 20.00
C LYS A 9 4.93 -9.82 20.67
N LYS A 10 6.14 -9.44 21.09
CA LYS A 10 6.45 -8.09 21.62
C LYS A 10 6.35 -6.99 20.55
N LEU A 11 6.66 -7.28 19.29
CA LEU A 11 6.41 -6.37 18.16
C LEU A 11 4.92 -6.15 17.90
N PHE A 12 4.07 -7.09 18.33
CA PHE A 12 2.61 -7.06 18.20
C PHE A 12 1.87 -6.78 19.52
N ASP A 13 2.57 -6.58 20.62
CA ASP A 13 1.97 -6.14 21.88
C ASP A 13 1.66 -4.65 21.74
N TRP A 14 0.41 -4.38 21.35
CA TRP A 14 -0.12 -3.03 21.25
C TRP A 14 0.06 -2.28 22.55
N THR A 15 0.90 -1.25 22.51
CA THR A 15 1.08 -0.37 23.65
C THR A 15 -0.15 0.54 23.79
N PRO A 16 -0.40 1.13 24.98
CA PRO A 16 -1.49 2.09 25.16
C PRO A 16 -1.43 3.27 24.17
N ARG A 17 -0.21 3.58 23.71
CA ARG A 17 0.06 4.61 22.70
C ARG A 17 -0.52 4.25 21.33
N ASP A 18 -0.43 2.98 20.93
CA ASP A 18 -0.92 2.47 19.65
C ASP A 18 -2.44 2.47 19.60
N ILE A 19 -3.10 2.16 20.73
CA ILE A 19 -4.56 2.23 20.85
C ILE A 19 -5.07 3.67 20.72
N ALA A 20 -4.43 4.61 21.41
CA ALA A 20 -4.78 6.03 21.30
C ALA A 20 -4.51 6.58 19.89
N TYR A 21 -3.47 6.09 19.23
CA TYR A 21 -3.17 6.43 17.83
C TYR A 21 -4.22 5.87 16.87
N TRP A 22 -4.56 4.59 17.01
CA TRP A 22 -5.60 3.95 16.20
C TRP A 22 -6.97 4.60 16.40
N GLU A 23 -7.31 5.00 17.62
CA GLU A 23 -8.57 5.69 17.91
C GLU A 23 -8.66 7.05 17.19
N LYS A 24 -7.56 7.80 17.12
CA LYS A 24 -7.48 9.03 16.29
C LYS A 24 -7.66 8.76 14.80
N ILE A 25 -7.07 7.67 14.29
CA ILE A 25 -7.23 7.26 12.89
C ILE A 25 -8.67 6.83 12.61
N ARG A 26 -9.26 6.04 13.50
CA ARG A 26 -10.63 5.54 13.41
C ARG A 26 -11.64 6.68 13.37
N LEU A 27 -11.43 7.73 14.16
CA LEU A 27 -12.25 8.95 14.16
C LEU A 27 -12.17 9.74 12.85
N ARG A 28 -11.02 9.73 12.15
CA ARG A 28 -10.89 10.35 10.81
C ARG A 28 -11.61 9.54 9.72
N GLY A 29 -11.92 8.28 9.99
CA GLY A 29 -12.74 7.43 9.15
C GLY A 29 -11.97 6.67 8.07
N LEU A 30 -12.58 5.58 7.62
CA LEU A 30 -12.02 4.63 6.65
C LEU A 30 -11.63 5.29 5.32
N TRP A 31 -12.46 6.21 4.82
CA TRP A 31 -12.21 6.92 3.56
C TRP A 31 -10.92 7.75 3.60
N TYR A 32 -10.66 8.44 4.72
CA TYR A 32 -9.44 9.22 4.90
C TYR A 32 -8.21 8.31 4.96
N PHE A 33 -8.33 7.16 5.62
CA PHE A 33 -7.25 6.18 5.70
C PHE A 33 -6.92 5.57 4.33
N ILE A 34 -7.93 5.14 3.57
CA ILE A 34 -7.73 4.58 2.21
C ILE A 34 -7.12 5.63 1.28
N GLY A 35 -7.58 6.89 1.35
CA GLY A 35 -7.02 7.97 0.54
C GLY A 35 -5.53 8.20 0.81
N TRP A 36 -5.14 8.35 2.08
CA TRP A 36 -3.75 8.66 2.43
C TRP A 36 -2.83 7.43 2.39
N TYR A 37 -3.18 6.37 3.11
CA TYR A 37 -2.33 5.18 3.16
C TYR A 37 -2.43 4.37 1.86
N GLY A 38 -3.63 4.19 1.34
CA GLY A 38 -3.85 3.31 0.19
C GLY A 38 -3.46 3.92 -1.12
N VAL A 39 -3.99 5.11 -1.42
CA VAL A 39 -3.78 5.73 -2.72
C VAL A 39 -2.44 6.47 -2.76
N VAL A 40 -2.19 7.36 -1.80
CA VAL A 40 -0.99 8.21 -1.82
C VAL A 40 0.28 7.42 -1.52
N ILE A 41 0.33 6.72 -0.39
CA ILE A 41 1.55 6.02 0.03
C ILE A 41 1.71 4.70 -0.75
N THR A 42 0.77 3.77 -0.59
CA THR A 42 0.93 2.42 -1.14
C THR A 42 0.80 2.42 -2.66
N GLY A 43 -0.28 3.00 -3.19
CA GLY A 43 -0.54 3.09 -4.62
C GLY A 43 0.52 3.91 -5.36
N GLY A 44 0.92 5.05 -4.79
CA GLY A 44 2.00 5.88 -5.32
C GLY A 44 3.35 5.16 -5.37
N LEU A 45 3.74 4.46 -4.30
CA LEU A 45 4.99 3.69 -4.27
C LEU A 45 4.98 2.55 -5.30
N LEU A 46 3.89 1.79 -5.37
CA LEU A 46 3.74 0.71 -6.36
C LEU A 46 3.77 1.27 -7.79
N PHE A 47 3.09 2.39 -8.04
CA PHE A 47 3.11 3.03 -9.34
C PHE A 47 4.51 3.53 -9.72
N LEU A 48 5.27 4.09 -8.79
CA LEU A 48 6.66 4.48 -9.06
C LEU A 48 7.50 3.27 -9.45
N LEU A 49 7.41 2.16 -8.71
CA LEU A 49 8.16 0.93 -8.98
C LEU A 49 7.78 0.31 -10.34
N PHE A 50 6.50 -0.01 -10.53
CA PHE A 50 6.03 -0.67 -11.75
C PHE A 50 6.04 0.28 -12.96
N GLY A 51 5.80 1.57 -12.75
CA GLY A 51 5.87 2.60 -13.77
C GLY A 51 7.30 2.80 -14.27
N LEU A 52 8.30 2.83 -13.37
CA LEU A 52 9.72 2.87 -13.76
C LEU A 52 10.11 1.64 -14.58
N VAL A 53 9.75 0.44 -14.12
CA VAL A 53 10.03 -0.81 -14.85
C VAL A 53 9.40 -0.78 -16.25
N THR A 54 8.14 -0.36 -16.34
CA THR A 54 7.41 -0.26 -17.62
C THR A 54 8.05 0.77 -18.55
N PHE A 55 8.47 1.91 -18.01
CA PHE A 55 9.12 2.99 -18.75
C PHE A 55 10.50 2.56 -19.28
N PHE A 56 11.37 2.00 -18.44
CA PHE A 56 12.68 1.53 -18.86
C PHE A 56 12.59 0.36 -19.84
N GLY A 57 11.65 -0.57 -19.65
CA GLY A 57 11.41 -1.66 -20.60
C GLY A 57 11.01 -1.14 -21.99
N TRP A 58 10.17 -0.10 -22.05
CA TRP A 58 9.85 0.57 -23.31
C TRP A 58 11.04 1.32 -23.90
N LEU A 59 11.86 1.98 -23.06
CA LEU A 59 13.01 2.76 -23.51
C LEU A 59 14.07 1.86 -24.18
N ILE A 60 14.30 0.66 -23.64
CA ILE A 60 15.11 -0.39 -24.26
C ILE A 60 14.51 -0.82 -25.60
N GLN A 61 13.20 -1.09 -25.64
CA GLN A 61 12.52 -1.53 -26.85
C GLN A 61 12.61 -0.48 -27.98
N VAL A 62 12.46 0.81 -27.65
CA VAL A 62 12.58 1.91 -28.61
C VAL A 62 14.01 2.08 -29.12
N TRP A 63 15.00 1.88 -28.24
CA TRP A 63 16.41 1.92 -28.61
C TRP A 63 16.75 0.85 -29.66
N ASP A 64 16.16 -0.35 -29.52
CA ASP A 64 16.43 -1.47 -30.41
C ASP A 64 15.65 -1.43 -31.74
N THR A 65 14.46 -0.81 -31.78
CA THR A 65 13.52 -0.97 -32.92
C THR A 65 13.22 0.29 -33.74
N GLN A 66 13.83 1.44 -33.39
CA GLN A 66 13.50 2.78 -33.91
C GLN A 66 12.03 3.21 -33.64
N PRO A 67 11.78 4.43 -33.15
CA PRO A 67 10.46 4.84 -32.68
C PRO A 67 9.49 5.11 -33.84
N ALA A 68 8.48 4.24 -33.99
CA ALA A 68 7.22 4.62 -34.64
C ALA A 68 6.35 5.39 -33.64
N THR A 69 5.66 6.45 -34.08
CA THR A 69 4.74 7.30 -33.28
C THR A 69 3.66 6.51 -32.52
N THR A 70 3.31 5.31 -32.98
CA THR A 70 2.45 4.33 -32.30
C THR A 70 3.01 3.84 -30.95
N GLY A 71 4.33 3.85 -30.76
CA GLY A 71 4.99 3.38 -29.53
C GLY A 71 4.71 4.22 -28.29
N PHE A 72 4.55 5.54 -28.45
CA PHE A 72 4.23 6.44 -27.34
C PHE A 72 2.80 6.29 -26.83
N ILE A 73 1.84 6.10 -27.74
CA ILE A 73 0.43 5.86 -27.38
C ILE A 73 0.32 4.55 -26.60
N PHE A 74 1.02 3.50 -27.05
CA PHE A 74 1.04 2.21 -26.38
C PHE A 74 1.69 2.25 -24.99
N LEU A 75 2.76 3.05 -24.82
CA LEU A 75 3.35 3.32 -23.51
C LEU A 75 2.35 4.00 -22.58
N GLY A 76 1.64 5.02 -23.06
CA GLY A 76 0.62 5.72 -22.29
C GLY A 76 -0.47 4.78 -21.78
N VAL A 77 -0.99 3.91 -22.65
CA VAL A 77 -2.00 2.91 -22.27
C VAL A 77 -1.46 1.93 -21.21
N LYS A 78 -0.21 1.46 -21.36
CA LYS A 78 0.43 0.60 -20.36
C LYS A 78 0.59 1.28 -19.01
N LEU A 79 1.03 2.54 -18.98
CA LEU A 79 1.19 3.29 -17.73
C LEU A 79 -0.16 3.55 -17.05
N VAL A 80 -1.22 3.84 -17.81
CA VAL A 80 -2.58 3.97 -17.26
C VAL A 80 -3.06 2.64 -16.66
N PHE A 81 -2.85 1.53 -17.36
CA PHE A 81 -3.20 0.22 -16.84
C PHE A 81 -2.44 -0.12 -15.56
N VAL A 82 -1.13 0.14 -15.52
CA VAL A 82 -0.30 -0.04 -14.32
C VAL A 82 -0.78 0.84 -13.17
N ALA A 83 -1.14 2.10 -13.43
CA ALA A 83 -1.69 3.01 -12.42
C ALA A 83 -2.99 2.46 -11.81
N LEU A 84 -3.90 1.94 -12.64
CA LEU A 84 -5.15 1.34 -12.18
C LEU A 84 -4.90 0.11 -11.31
N VAL A 85 -4.01 -0.78 -11.73
CA VAL A 85 -3.65 -1.98 -10.95
C VAL A 85 -3.01 -1.60 -9.61
N CYS A 86 -2.10 -0.63 -9.59
CA CYS A 86 -1.45 -0.13 -8.37
C CYS A 86 -2.46 0.53 -7.42
N LEU A 87 -3.43 1.26 -7.97
CA LEU A 87 -4.50 1.88 -7.20
C LEU A 87 -5.41 0.83 -6.55
N VAL A 88 -5.83 -0.19 -7.30
CA VAL A 88 -6.62 -1.32 -6.75
C VAL A 88 -5.83 -2.06 -5.67
N ALA A 89 -4.55 -2.33 -5.91
CA ALA A 89 -3.67 -2.97 -4.92
C ALA A 89 -3.50 -2.13 -3.66
N GLY A 90 -3.31 -0.81 -3.80
CA GLY A 90 -3.18 0.11 -2.67
C GLY A 90 -4.45 0.22 -1.83
N ILE A 91 -5.62 0.26 -2.47
CA ILE A 91 -6.93 0.22 -1.79
C ILE A 91 -7.10 -1.12 -1.06
N ALA A 92 -6.87 -2.24 -1.73
CA ALA A 92 -6.99 -3.57 -1.13
C ALA A 92 -6.07 -3.74 0.07
N ASN A 93 -4.81 -3.30 -0.05
CA ASN A 93 -3.85 -3.33 1.07
C ASN A 93 -4.35 -2.51 2.26
N SER A 94 -4.88 -1.31 2.01
CA SER A 94 -5.40 -0.45 3.08
C SER A 94 -6.65 -1.01 3.76
N LEU A 95 -7.52 -1.68 3.00
CA LEU A 95 -8.67 -2.38 3.57
C LEU A 95 -8.22 -3.53 4.47
N VAL A 96 -7.21 -4.30 4.04
CA VAL A 96 -6.63 -5.38 4.85
C VAL A 96 -5.97 -4.82 6.11
N THR A 97 -5.14 -3.79 5.98
CA THR A 97 -4.51 -3.12 7.13
C THR A 97 -5.56 -2.61 8.11
N TRP A 98 -6.59 -1.90 7.62
CA TRP A 98 -7.67 -1.43 8.48
C TRP A 98 -8.40 -2.56 9.20
N ALA A 99 -8.72 -3.65 8.50
CA ALA A 99 -9.39 -4.79 9.10
C ALA A 99 -8.54 -5.50 10.17
N VAL A 100 -7.23 -5.60 9.94
CA VAL A 100 -6.27 -6.18 10.90
C VAL A 100 -6.15 -5.30 12.14
N GLU A 101 -5.93 -3.99 11.95
CA GLU A 101 -5.79 -3.01 13.03
C GLU A 101 -7.08 -2.89 13.87
N GLU A 102 -8.26 -2.87 13.23
CA GLU A 102 -9.55 -2.84 13.95
C GLU A 102 -9.77 -4.13 14.77
N ARG A 103 -9.35 -5.29 14.26
CA ARG A 103 -9.41 -6.56 15.02
C ARG A 103 -8.46 -6.53 16.22
N LEU A 104 -7.24 -6.02 16.05
CA LEU A 104 -6.27 -5.87 17.14
C LEU A 104 -6.77 -4.87 18.19
N TYR A 105 -7.27 -3.71 17.78
CA TYR A 105 -7.86 -2.72 18.68
C TYR A 105 -8.97 -3.33 19.56
N ARG A 106 -9.90 -4.08 18.97
CA ARG A 106 -10.99 -4.72 19.74
C ARG A 106 -10.48 -5.77 20.72
N LYS A 107 -9.43 -6.51 20.35
CA LYS A 107 -8.84 -7.54 21.19
C LYS A 107 -8.07 -6.94 22.38
N TYR A 108 -7.31 -5.88 22.17
CA TYR A 108 -6.42 -5.32 23.19
C TYR A 108 -7.05 -4.21 24.04
N LYS A 109 -8.07 -3.51 23.55
CA LYS A 109 -8.76 -2.45 24.32
C LYS A 109 -9.35 -2.96 25.63
N SER A 110 -9.91 -4.17 25.66
CA SER A 110 -10.50 -4.75 26.87
C SER A 110 -9.50 -5.16 27.94
N HIS A 111 -8.21 -5.23 27.60
CA HIS A 111 -7.14 -5.63 28.53
C HIS A 111 -6.44 -4.44 29.19
N LEU A 112 -6.84 -3.20 28.86
CA LEU A 112 -6.25 -1.96 29.36
C LEU A 112 -7.21 -1.10 30.18
N GLY A 113 -8.46 -1.57 30.37
CA GLY A 113 -9.42 -1.03 31.34
C GLY A 113 -9.47 -1.90 32.58
#